data_AF-A0A7V3T843-F1
#
_entry.id   AF-A0A7V3T843-F1
#
_cell.length_a   1.000
_cell.length_b   1.000
_cell.length_c   1.000
_cell.angle_alpha   90.00
_cell.angle_beta   90.00
_cell.angle_gamma   90.00
#
_symmetry.space_group_name_H-M   'P 1'
#
loop_
_entity.id
_entity.type
_entity.pdbx_description
1 polymer ?
#
loop_
_entity_poly.entity_id
_entity_poly.type
_entity_poly.pdbx_seq_one_letter_code
_entity_poly.pdbx_strand_id
1 'polypeptide(L)'
;MHRTTRTARQPEPKALAQVQIQLLTTPPAKTRARRLLAQHHYLGDVRAVGEQLWYAVTNAHGDWLGVLVFCAASRRLRARDRWIGWSDEQRRRRLPLLVNNCRFLLLPDKTFPNLGSRSLRLALDRLSADWQARYGHPVVLVETFVDPQQFCGTVYTAQGWQELGPTEGFGRVRRDFYVEHHRPKRLFVRELYRHARRSLAADKLKPALAAVEAKTRPRSRHRPAQIRSWIEHLQRLPDDRSRIGLYPLWSLVGIGLLAHRCGAPRGQKDLALFARSLSPAQRRALGIRRQKDGTYPAPSQPTFCRLMRHLDEEALEQVLLQLQKQIRGPVPKDEWMVIDGKPPRQGGGPSVLTAITVPSQQ
;
A
#
# COMPACT_ATOMS: atom_id res chain seq x y z
N MET A 1 -10.81 48.90 11.64
CA MET A 1 -11.41 48.20 10.48
C MET A 1 -10.56 48.46 9.23
N HIS A 2 -9.58 47.61 8.94
CA HIS A 2 -8.83 47.71 7.68
C HIS A 2 -9.56 46.89 6.60
N ARG A 3 -10.19 47.61 5.66
CA ARG A 3 -10.71 47.02 4.42
C ARG A 3 -9.52 46.51 3.61
N THR A 4 -9.35 45.20 3.55
CA THR A 4 -8.47 44.54 2.59
C THR A 4 -9.00 44.82 1.19
N THR A 5 -8.30 45.68 0.44
CA THR A 5 -8.55 45.94 -0.96
C THR A 5 -8.40 44.64 -1.74
N ARG A 6 -9.52 44.12 -2.24
CA ARG A 6 -9.58 42.97 -3.14
C ARG A 6 -8.92 43.38 -4.45
N THR A 7 -7.65 43.04 -4.64
CA THR A 7 -6.90 43.25 -5.88
C THR A 7 -7.71 42.69 -7.05
N ALA A 8 -8.06 43.55 -8.01
CA ALA A 8 -8.79 43.16 -9.20
C ALA A 8 -8.01 42.06 -9.94
N ARG A 9 -8.67 40.94 -10.27
CA ARG A 9 -8.09 39.88 -11.10
C ARG A 9 -7.77 40.48 -12.46
N GLN A 10 -6.49 40.60 -12.81
CA GLN A 10 -6.10 40.89 -14.19
C GLN A 10 -6.62 39.78 -15.12
N PRO A 11 -7.04 40.12 -16.36
CA PRO A 11 -7.52 39.13 -17.31
C PRO A 11 -6.46 38.06 -17.54
N GLU A 12 -6.85 36.78 -17.46
CA GLU A 12 -5.94 35.67 -17.75
C GLU A 12 -5.41 35.80 -19.20
N PRO A 13 -4.09 35.69 -19.43
CA PRO A 13 -3.54 35.75 -20.78
C PRO A 13 -4.21 34.71 -21.69
N LYS A 14 -4.59 35.10 -22.91
CA LYS A 14 -5.28 34.22 -23.88
C LYS A 14 -4.57 32.87 -24.08
N ALA A 15 -3.23 32.89 -24.09
CA ALA A 15 -2.39 31.69 -24.18
C ALA A 15 -2.55 30.73 -22.98
N LEU A 16 -2.78 31.26 -21.77
CA LEU A 16 -2.96 30.48 -20.54
C LEU A 16 -4.32 29.76 -20.52
N ALA A 17 -5.37 30.42 -21.03
CA ALA A 17 -6.70 29.83 -21.16
C ALA A 17 -6.73 28.67 -22.16
N GLN A 18 -5.82 28.68 -23.15
CA GLN A 18 -5.70 27.67 -24.20
C GLN A 18 -4.84 26.46 -23.79
N VAL A 19 -4.25 26.45 -22.59
CA VAL A 19 -3.46 25.30 -22.11
C VAL A 19 -4.37 24.12 -21.83
N GLN A 20 -4.00 22.96 -22.36
CA GLN A 20 -4.70 21.68 -22.21
C GLN A 20 -3.76 20.58 -21.72
N ILE A 21 -4.34 19.50 -21.19
CA ILE A 21 -3.62 18.31 -20.74
C ILE A 21 -4.14 17.09 -21.48
N GLN A 22 -3.26 16.45 -22.24
CA GLN A 22 -3.54 15.22 -22.98
C GLN A 22 -2.91 14.02 -22.29
N LEU A 23 -3.73 13.02 -21.94
CA LEU A 23 -3.24 11.75 -21.42
C LEU A 23 -2.57 10.94 -22.55
N LEU A 24 -1.34 10.49 -22.31
CA LEU A 24 -0.56 9.72 -23.29
C LEU A 24 -0.77 8.22 -23.07
N THR A 25 -1.58 7.61 -23.93
CA THR A 25 -1.91 6.18 -23.86
C THR A 25 -1.06 5.35 -24.81
N THR A 26 -0.72 5.88 -26.00
CA THR A 26 -0.06 5.14 -27.08
C THR A 26 1.46 5.07 -26.92
N PRO A 27 2.11 3.99 -27.41
CA PRO A 27 3.57 3.88 -27.39
C PRO A 27 4.30 5.02 -28.13
N PRO A 28 3.90 5.45 -29.35
CA PRO A 28 4.59 6.54 -30.06
C PRO A 28 4.56 7.87 -29.30
N ALA A 29 3.44 8.21 -28.67
CA ALA A 29 3.32 9.43 -27.86
C ALA A 29 4.24 9.38 -26.64
N LYS A 30 4.34 8.23 -25.96
CA LYS A 30 5.29 8.05 -24.86
C LYS A 30 6.74 8.11 -25.34
N THR A 31 7.07 7.54 -26.49
CA THR A 31 8.41 7.63 -27.09
C THR A 31 8.79 9.08 -27.37
N ARG A 32 7.88 9.89 -27.92
CA ARG A 32 8.08 11.34 -28.09
C ARG A 32 8.33 12.03 -26.75
N ALA A 33 7.53 11.74 -25.73
CA ALA A 33 7.71 12.31 -24.40
C ALA A 33 9.07 11.95 -23.78
N ARG A 34 9.50 10.69 -23.90
CA ARG A 34 10.83 10.24 -23.44
C ARG A 34 11.97 10.96 -24.13
N ARG A 35 11.85 11.17 -25.45
CA ARG A 35 12.85 11.93 -26.23
C ARG A 35 12.97 13.36 -25.72
N LEU A 36 11.84 14.05 -25.51
CA LEU A 36 11.83 15.42 -24.97
C LEU A 36 12.42 15.47 -23.55
N LEU A 37 12.10 14.50 -22.69
CA LEU A 37 12.70 14.39 -21.37
C LEU A 37 14.21 14.17 -21.44
N ALA A 38 14.68 13.29 -22.31
CA ALA A 38 16.12 13.03 -22.50
C ALA A 38 16.88 14.27 -22.99
N GLN A 39 16.25 15.09 -23.84
CA GLN A 39 16.86 16.28 -24.42
C GLN A 39 16.86 17.50 -23.48
N HIS A 40 15.76 17.72 -22.74
CA HIS A 40 15.54 18.99 -22.05
C HIS A 40 15.38 18.88 -20.52
N HIS A 41 15.09 17.70 -19.97
CA HIS A 41 14.93 17.57 -18.53
C HIS A 41 16.30 17.32 -17.86
N TYR A 42 16.60 18.05 -16.78
CA TYR A 42 17.91 17.96 -16.08
C TYR A 42 18.27 16.56 -15.53
N LEU A 43 17.26 15.72 -15.27
CA LEU A 43 17.43 14.29 -14.90
C LEU A 43 17.29 13.32 -16.07
N GLY A 44 17.15 13.83 -17.29
CA GLY A 44 16.87 13.05 -18.50
C GLY A 44 15.57 12.25 -18.43
N ASP A 45 15.53 11.18 -19.22
CA ASP A 45 14.44 10.21 -19.27
C ASP A 45 14.15 9.57 -17.89
N VAL A 46 12.97 8.97 -17.76
CA VAL A 46 12.48 8.33 -16.54
C VAL A 46 12.18 6.86 -16.76
N ARG A 47 12.89 6.01 -16.01
CA ARG A 47 12.52 4.59 -15.81
C ARG A 47 11.48 4.49 -14.70
N ALA A 48 10.26 4.93 -14.98
CA ALA A 48 9.15 4.87 -14.03
C ALA A 48 8.79 3.40 -13.74
N VAL A 49 8.76 3.04 -12.46
CA VAL A 49 8.48 1.67 -11.98
C VAL A 49 7.05 1.61 -11.45
N GLY A 50 6.35 0.52 -11.78
CA GLY A 50 4.97 0.29 -11.34
C GLY A 50 3.96 1.05 -12.21
N GLU A 51 2.84 1.38 -11.59
CA GLU A 51 1.76 2.16 -12.20
C GLU A 51 2.23 3.58 -12.52
N GLN A 52 1.83 4.09 -13.68
CA GLN A 52 2.32 5.37 -14.21
C GLN A 52 1.37 5.98 -15.23
N LEU A 53 1.22 7.31 -15.16
CA LEU A 53 0.52 8.12 -16.15
C LEU A 53 1.48 9.17 -16.71
N TRP A 54 1.31 9.46 -18.00
CA TRP A 54 2.12 10.39 -18.77
C TRP A 54 1.16 11.38 -19.40
N TYR A 55 1.49 12.66 -19.31
CA TYR A 55 0.70 13.74 -19.88
C TYR A 55 1.56 14.62 -20.75
N ALA A 56 1.03 15.03 -21.89
CA ALA A 56 1.52 16.18 -22.62
C ALA A 56 0.74 17.42 -22.20
N VAL A 57 1.45 18.52 -22.00
CA VAL A 57 0.88 19.86 -21.93
C VAL A 57 0.81 20.38 -23.36
N THR A 58 -0.37 20.81 -23.81
CA THR A 58 -0.57 21.30 -25.17
C THR A 58 -1.21 22.68 -25.21
N ASN A 59 -1.00 23.42 -26.30
CA ASN A 59 -1.85 24.57 -26.63
C ASN A 59 -3.15 24.09 -27.32
N ALA A 60 -4.01 25.04 -27.71
CA ALA A 60 -5.25 24.76 -28.43
C ALA A 60 -5.05 24.12 -29.82
N HIS A 61 -3.85 24.25 -30.42
CA HIS A 61 -3.49 23.66 -31.71
C HIS A 61 -2.90 22.24 -31.57
N GLY A 62 -2.73 21.74 -30.35
CA GLY A 62 -2.14 20.42 -30.08
C GLY A 62 -0.60 20.43 -30.02
N ASP A 63 0.04 21.60 -30.11
CA ASP A 63 1.49 21.70 -29.95
C ASP A 63 1.90 21.41 -28.52
N TRP A 64 2.93 20.58 -28.37
CA TRP A 64 3.46 20.26 -27.05
C TRP A 64 4.23 21.45 -26.50
N LEU A 65 3.86 21.81 -25.26
CA LEU A 65 4.48 22.83 -24.41
C LEU A 65 5.29 22.19 -23.28
N GLY A 66 5.02 20.92 -22.95
CA GLY A 66 5.65 20.25 -21.81
C GLY A 66 5.19 18.81 -21.61
N VAL A 67 5.77 18.15 -20.61
CA VAL A 67 5.51 16.76 -20.22
C VAL A 67 5.44 16.65 -18.71
N LEU A 68 4.41 15.95 -18.21
CA LEU A 68 4.30 15.53 -16.80
C LEU A 68 4.28 14.01 -16.72
N VAL A 69 5.03 13.45 -15.77
CA VAL A 69 5.02 12.01 -15.49
C VAL A 69 4.69 11.79 -14.02
N PHE A 70 3.70 10.93 -13.79
CA PHE A 70 3.31 10.44 -12.47
C PHE A 70 3.59 8.95 -12.40
N CYS A 71 4.17 8.48 -11.29
CA CYS A 71 4.42 7.07 -11.04
C CYS A 71 4.02 6.69 -9.61
N ALA A 72 4.12 5.40 -9.28
CA ALA A 72 3.95 4.92 -7.92
C ALA A 72 4.78 5.74 -6.91
N ALA A 73 4.20 6.02 -5.74
CA ALA A 73 4.86 6.78 -4.68
C ALA A 73 6.09 6.06 -4.10
N SER A 74 6.94 6.84 -3.46
CA SER A 74 8.17 6.36 -2.82
C SER A 74 7.82 5.41 -1.67
N ARG A 75 8.44 4.22 -1.70
CA ARG A 75 8.13 3.10 -0.78
C ARG A 75 8.27 3.46 0.69
N ARG A 76 9.29 4.25 1.03
CA ARG A 76 9.57 4.71 2.38
C ARG A 76 9.94 6.18 2.34
N LEU A 77 9.21 6.98 3.09
CA LEU A 77 9.43 8.42 3.15
C LEU A 77 8.99 8.92 4.52
N ARG A 78 9.94 8.98 5.47
CA ARG A 78 9.64 9.23 6.90
C ARG A 78 8.89 10.54 7.13
N ALA A 79 9.24 11.61 6.42
CA ALA A 79 8.56 12.90 6.54
C ALA A 79 7.07 12.80 6.17
N ARG A 80 6.76 12.16 5.03
CA ARG A 80 5.38 11.89 4.60
C ARG A 80 4.65 10.97 5.58
N ASP A 81 5.26 9.84 5.94
CA ASP A 81 4.63 8.83 6.79
C ASP A 81 4.26 9.44 8.16
N ARG A 82 5.15 10.27 8.75
CA ARG A 82 4.89 11.04 9.98
C ARG A 82 3.81 12.09 9.78
N TRP A 83 3.85 12.84 8.68
CA TRP A 83 2.84 13.86 8.40
C TRP A 83 1.44 13.25 8.27
N ILE A 84 1.28 12.13 7.55
CA ILE A 84 -0.02 11.44 7.47
C ILE A 84 -0.42 10.83 8.82
N GLY A 85 0.55 10.43 9.65
CA GLY A 85 0.31 9.68 10.89
C GLY A 85 0.20 8.17 10.64
N TRP A 86 0.89 7.67 9.61
CA TRP A 86 0.85 6.26 9.24
C TRP A 86 1.73 5.38 10.12
N SER A 87 1.15 4.27 10.56
CA SER A 87 1.91 3.08 10.93
C SER A 87 2.54 2.43 9.68
N ASP A 88 3.55 1.58 9.90
CA ASP A 88 4.19 0.82 8.83
C ASP A 88 3.21 0.00 7.98
N GLU A 89 2.12 -0.48 8.58
CA GLU A 89 1.07 -1.21 7.87
C GLU A 89 0.16 -0.32 7.06
N GLN A 90 -0.31 0.78 7.65
CA GLN A 90 -1.15 1.72 6.91
C GLN A 90 -0.39 2.18 5.68
N ARG A 91 0.90 2.54 5.82
CA ARG A 91 1.76 2.81 4.66
C ARG A 91 1.75 1.64 3.68
N ARG A 92 2.06 0.41 4.14
CA ARG A 92 2.14 -0.77 3.27
C ARG A 92 0.86 -1.03 2.47
N ARG A 93 -0.30 -0.87 3.09
CA ARG A 93 -1.62 -1.14 2.51
C ARG A 93 -2.18 0.02 1.68
N ARG A 94 -1.80 1.26 2.02
CA ARG A 94 -2.41 2.49 1.47
C ARG A 94 -1.51 3.27 0.53
N LEU A 95 -0.23 2.90 0.41
CA LEU A 95 0.70 3.51 -0.55
C LEU A 95 0.17 3.58 -1.99
N PRO A 96 -0.62 2.61 -2.51
CA PRO A 96 -1.20 2.73 -3.85
C PRO A 96 -2.14 3.93 -4.07
N LEU A 97 -2.64 4.55 -2.99
CA LEU A 97 -3.45 5.77 -3.08
C LEU A 97 -2.60 7.04 -3.30
N LEU A 98 -1.27 6.89 -3.36
CA LEU A 98 -0.32 7.97 -3.51
C LEU A 98 0.48 7.80 -4.80
N VAL A 99 0.80 8.92 -5.42
CA VAL A 99 1.66 8.97 -6.60
C VAL A 99 2.75 10.01 -6.46
N ASN A 100 3.86 9.78 -7.14
CA ASN A 100 4.97 10.70 -7.23
C ASN A 100 4.92 11.40 -8.59
N ASN A 101 4.92 12.73 -8.62
CA ASN A 101 5.23 13.49 -9.82
C ASN A 101 6.74 13.46 -10.08
N CYS A 102 7.18 12.43 -10.79
CA CYS A 102 8.60 12.12 -10.93
C CYS A 102 9.32 12.91 -12.03
N ARG A 103 8.58 13.48 -12.99
CA ARG A 103 9.10 14.41 -14.00
C ARG A 103 8.09 15.50 -14.27
N PHE A 104 8.61 16.72 -14.37
CA PHE A 104 7.86 17.86 -14.84
C PHE A 104 8.77 18.71 -15.72
N LEU A 105 8.49 18.70 -17.02
CA LEU A 105 9.21 19.44 -18.04
C LEU A 105 8.27 20.45 -18.69
N LEU A 106 8.70 21.71 -18.76
CA LEU A 106 8.19 22.68 -19.72
C LEU A 106 9.29 22.89 -20.77
N LEU A 107 8.91 22.97 -22.05
CA LEU A 107 9.88 23.14 -23.12
C LEU A 107 10.45 24.56 -23.10
N PRO A 108 11.80 24.74 -23.07
CA PRO A 108 12.44 26.04 -22.84
C PRO A 108 11.89 27.17 -23.72
N ASP A 109 11.77 26.92 -25.03
CA ASP A 109 11.40 27.93 -26.03
C ASP A 109 9.88 28.18 -26.11
N LYS A 110 9.09 27.54 -25.25
CA LYS A 110 7.63 27.59 -25.25
C LYS A 110 7.04 27.97 -23.89
N THR A 111 7.87 28.53 -23.01
CA THR A 111 7.44 28.94 -21.67
C THR A 111 6.89 30.35 -21.64
N PHE A 112 5.90 30.58 -20.77
CA PHE A 112 5.32 31.89 -20.49
C PHE A 112 4.82 31.93 -19.04
N PRO A 113 4.58 33.12 -18.46
CA PRO A 113 4.17 33.25 -17.07
C PRO A 113 2.97 32.36 -16.72
N ASN A 114 3.04 31.69 -15.58
CA ASN A 114 2.01 30.79 -15.03
C ASN A 114 1.74 29.49 -15.82
N LEU A 115 2.46 29.21 -16.92
CA LEU A 115 2.30 27.95 -17.66
C LEU A 115 2.48 26.72 -16.74
N GLY A 116 3.51 26.72 -15.90
CA GLY A 116 3.80 25.59 -15.02
C GLY A 116 2.70 25.33 -13.99
N SER A 117 2.26 26.39 -13.30
CA SER A 117 1.22 26.27 -12.27
C SER A 117 -0.13 25.87 -12.88
N ARG A 118 -0.50 26.41 -14.06
CA ARG A 118 -1.68 26.03 -14.83
C ARG A 118 -1.62 24.57 -15.28
N SER A 119 -0.51 24.15 -15.88
CA SER A 119 -0.31 22.78 -16.38
C SER A 119 -0.43 21.77 -15.25
N LEU A 120 0.23 22.03 -14.11
CA LEU A 120 0.18 21.15 -12.96
C LEU A 120 -1.24 21.04 -12.41
N ARG A 121 -1.96 22.16 -12.25
CA ARG A 121 -3.35 22.15 -11.80
C ARG A 121 -4.23 21.29 -12.71
N LEU A 122 -4.20 21.53 -14.02
CA LEU A 122 -5.03 20.80 -14.98
C LEU A 122 -4.75 19.29 -14.95
N ALA A 123 -3.48 18.89 -14.72
CA ALA A 123 -3.14 17.49 -14.59
C ALA A 123 -3.67 16.89 -13.27
N LEU A 124 -3.51 17.60 -12.14
CA LEU A 124 -4.00 17.14 -10.83
C LEU A 124 -5.53 17.00 -10.79
N ASP A 125 -6.26 17.91 -11.44
CA ASP A 125 -7.74 17.93 -11.48
C ASP A 125 -8.32 16.64 -12.09
N ARG A 126 -7.60 15.99 -13.02
CA ARG A 126 -8.01 14.73 -13.67
C ARG A 126 -7.28 13.47 -13.20
N LEU A 127 -6.16 13.64 -12.49
CA LEU A 127 -5.22 12.57 -12.16
C LEU A 127 -5.88 11.37 -11.48
N SER A 128 -6.73 11.61 -10.48
CA SER A 128 -7.41 10.53 -9.76
C SER A 128 -8.37 9.73 -10.64
N ALA A 129 -9.10 10.41 -11.53
CA ALA A 129 -10.06 9.77 -12.43
C ALA A 129 -9.33 8.94 -13.49
N ASP A 130 -8.28 9.48 -14.11
CA ASP A 130 -7.47 8.75 -15.09
C ASP A 130 -6.78 7.53 -14.43
N TRP A 131 -6.30 7.67 -13.19
CA TRP A 131 -5.68 6.55 -12.45
C TRP A 131 -6.69 5.45 -12.15
N GLN A 132 -7.88 5.83 -11.69
CA GLN A 132 -8.99 4.91 -11.46
C GLN A 132 -9.38 4.16 -12.74
N ALA A 133 -9.53 4.88 -13.86
CA ALA A 133 -9.90 4.28 -15.15
C ALA A 133 -8.86 3.26 -15.62
N ARG A 134 -7.57 3.49 -15.34
CA ARG A 134 -6.49 2.61 -15.80
C ARG A 134 -6.16 1.45 -14.86
N TYR A 135 -6.20 1.67 -13.54
CA TYR A 135 -5.69 0.74 -12.53
C TYR A 135 -6.77 0.21 -11.56
N GLY A 136 -8.00 0.72 -11.68
CA GLY A 136 -9.14 0.29 -10.87
C GLY A 136 -9.10 0.79 -9.43
N HIS A 137 -8.28 1.79 -9.11
CA HIS A 137 -8.30 2.47 -7.81
C HIS A 137 -7.90 3.95 -7.95
N PRO A 138 -8.35 4.84 -7.05
CA PRO A 138 -8.07 6.25 -7.17
C PRO A 138 -6.71 6.56 -6.55
N VAL A 139 -6.27 7.81 -6.74
CA VAL A 139 -5.16 8.41 -6.00
C VAL A 139 -5.66 9.66 -5.33
N VAL A 140 -5.16 9.94 -4.12
CA VAL A 140 -5.74 10.98 -3.26
C VAL A 140 -4.70 11.99 -2.77
N LEU A 141 -3.42 11.66 -2.93
CA LEU A 141 -2.31 12.49 -2.52
C LEU A 141 -1.17 12.33 -3.53
N VAL A 142 -0.51 13.44 -3.85
CA VAL A 142 0.66 13.47 -4.72
C VAL A 142 1.87 13.95 -3.92
N GLU A 143 3.01 13.30 -4.13
CA GLU A 143 4.32 13.74 -3.64
C GLU A 143 5.23 14.15 -4.81
N THR A 144 6.20 15.01 -4.54
CA THR A 144 7.25 15.39 -5.50
C THR A 144 8.52 15.78 -4.75
N PHE A 145 9.64 15.77 -5.47
CA PHE A 145 10.96 16.07 -4.94
C PHE A 145 11.61 17.18 -5.74
N VAL A 146 11.93 18.29 -5.09
CA VAL A 146 12.59 19.43 -5.69
C VAL A 146 14.05 19.45 -5.25
N ASP A 147 14.97 19.57 -6.21
CA ASP A 147 16.38 19.79 -5.91
C ASP A 147 16.60 21.27 -5.57
N PRO A 148 16.91 21.62 -4.30
CA PRO A 148 17.07 23.01 -3.90
C PRO A 148 18.29 23.69 -4.54
N GLN A 149 19.26 22.92 -5.05
CA GLN A 149 20.42 23.49 -5.75
C GLN A 149 20.07 23.99 -7.15
N GLN A 150 18.98 23.49 -7.73
CA GLN A 150 18.58 23.80 -9.12
C GLN A 150 17.28 24.58 -9.20
N PHE A 151 16.37 24.39 -8.23
CA PHE A 151 15.02 24.94 -8.32
C PHE A 151 14.48 25.44 -6.97
N CYS A 152 13.82 26.59 -7.00
CA CYS A 152 13.16 27.18 -5.83
C CYS A 152 11.84 26.51 -5.45
N GLY A 153 11.31 25.61 -6.28
CA GLY A 153 10.02 24.93 -6.03
C GLY A 153 8.78 25.81 -6.16
N THR A 154 8.92 27.02 -6.73
CA THR A 154 7.88 28.06 -6.79
C THR A 154 6.56 27.57 -7.36
N VAL A 155 6.58 26.70 -8.37
CA VAL A 155 5.36 26.14 -8.99
C VAL A 155 4.53 25.34 -7.99
N TYR A 156 5.16 24.61 -7.07
CA TYR A 156 4.47 23.81 -6.07
C TYR A 156 3.92 24.71 -4.96
N THR A 157 4.72 25.66 -4.47
CA THR A 157 4.26 26.65 -3.47
C THR A 157 3.07 27.46 -3.98
N ALA A 158 3.12 27.92 -5.23
CA ALA A 158 2.04 28.68 -5.85
C ALA A 158 0.73 27.88 -6.03
N GLN A 159 0.80 26.54 -6.04
CA GLN A 159 -0.36 25.66 -6.15
C GLN A 159 -0.80 25.08 -4.79
N GLY A 160 -0.35 25.68 -3.68
CA GLY A 160 -0.76 25.31 -2.33
C GLY A 160 -0.27 23.92 -1.91
N TRP A 161 0.87 23.47 -2.44
CA TRP A 161 1.53 22.26 -1.96
C TRP A 161 2.14 22.52 -0.59
N GLN A 162 2.09 21.51 0.28
CA GLN A 162 2.70 21.58 1.61
C GLN A 162 4.12 21.02 1.54
N GLU A 163 5.09 21.79 2.00
CA GLU A 163 6.46 21.31 2.19
C GLU A 163 6.57 20.54 3.51
N LEU A 164 7.15 19.34 3.47
CA LEU A 164 7.33 18.47 4.64
C LEU A 164 8.78 18.43 5.15
N GLY A 165 9.65 19.26 4.57
CA GLY A 165 11.07 19.34 4.88
C GLY A 165 11.97 18.57 3.90
N PRO A 166 13.28 18.51 4.19
CA PRO A 166 14.27 17.84 3.34
C PRO A 166 14.14 16.31 3.40
N THR A 167 14.46 15.64 2.29
CA THR A 167 14.72 14.20 2.28
C THR A 167 16.05 13.90 2.95
N GLU A 168 16.23 12.67 3.42
CA GLU A 168 17.46 12.21 4.08
C GLU A 168 18.66 12.05 3.10
N GLY A 169 18.54 12.46 1.82
CA GLY A 169 19.66 12.43 0.88
C GLY A 169 20.05 11.04 0.35
N PHE A 170 19.15 10.06 0.37
CA PHE A 170 19.38 8.70 -0.11
C PHE A 170 18.81 8.44 -1.51
N GLY A 171 19.59 7.75 -2.36
CA GLY A 171 19.20 7.32 -3.70
C GLY A 171 19.16 5.80 -3.81
N ARG A 172 18.18 5.26 -4.55
CA ARG A 172 18.07 3.80 -4.75
C ARG A 172 19.03 3.35 -5.84
N VAL A 173 19.99 2.49 -5.50
CA VAL A 173 20.95 1.88 -6.46
C VAL A 173 20.50 0.48 -6.88
N ARG A 174 19.90 -0.31 -5.98
CA ARG A 174 19.31 -1.64 -6.27
C ARG A 174 18.02 -1.86 -5.46
N ARG A 175 17.33 -2.99 -5.70
CA ARG A 175 15.98 -3.30 -5.17
C ARG A 175 15.81 -3.03 -3.67
N ASP A 176 16.86 -3.28 -2.89
CA ASP A 176 16.89 -3.08 -1.44
C ASP A 176 18.13 -2.28 -0.95
N PHE A 177 18.85 -1.61 -1.86
CA PHE A 177 20.08 -0.87 -1.52
C PHE A 177 19.93 0.63 -1.82
N TYR A 178 20.06 1.44 -0.78
CA TYR A 178 20.03 2.89 -0.84
C TYR A 178 21.41 3.43 -0.48
N VAL A 179 21.97 4.26 -1.35
CA VAL A 179 23.27 4.91 -1.13
C VAL A 179 22.99 6.36 -0.78
N GLU A 180 23.61 6.83 0.28
CA GLU A 180 23.59 8.24 0.65
C GLU A 180 24.38 9.03 -0.40
N HIS A 181 23.76 10.08 -0.93
CA HIS A 181 24.39 10.98 -1.91
C HIS A 181 24.46 12.42 -1.39
N HIS A 182 24.16 12.64 -0.10
CA HIS A 182 24.22 13.93 0.61
C HIS A 182 23.59 15.12 -0.15
N ARG A 183 22.57 14.87 -0.98
CA ARG A 183 21.82 15.91 -1.72
C ARG A 183 20.35 15.87 -1.28
N PRO A 184 20.01 16.41 -0.10
CA PRO A 184 18.65 16.43 0.37
C PRO A 184 17.77 17.20 -0.61
N LYS A 185 16.61 16.62 -0.96
CA LYS A 185 15.60 17.25 -1.81
C LYS A 185 14.49 17.82 -0.94
N ARG A 186 13.88 18.92 -1.34
CA ARG A 186 12.68 19.43 -0.69
C ARG A 186 11.50 18.53 -1.06
N LEU A 187 10.81 18.01 -0.05
CA LEU A 187 9.62 17.16 -0.24
C LEU A 187 8.35 18.01 -0.19
N PHE A 188 7.58 17.97 -1.26
CA PHE A 188 6.26 18.59 -1.31
C PHE A 188 5.17 17.52 -1.42
N VAL A 189 4.03 17.76 -0.78
CA VAL A 189 2.82 16.94 -0.90
C VAL A 189 1.59 17.79 -1.21
N ARG A 190 0.63 17.19 -1.90
CA ARG A 190 -0.66 17.83 -2.21
C ARG A 190 -1.81 16.83 -2.07
N GLU A 191 -2.82 17.22 -1.29
CA GLU A 191 -4.11 16.54 -1.27
C GLU A 191 -4.88 16.82 -2.57
N LEU A 192 -5.40 15.78 -3.22
CA LEU A 192 -6.21 15.91 -4.45
C LEU A 192 -7.67 16.26 -4.16
N TYR A 193 -8.12 16.07 -2.93
CA TYR A 193 -9.40 16.58 -2.44
C TYR A 193 -9.27 17.00 -0.97
N ARG A 194 -10.20 17.83 -0.52
CA ARG A 194 -10.20 18.38 0.84
C ARG A 194 -10.17 17.26 1.90
N HIS A 195 -9.19 17.31 2.80
CA HIS A 195 -9.05 16.34 3.91
C HIS A 195 -8.68 14.91 3.47
N ALA A 196 -7.98 14.75 2.34
CA ALA A 196 -7.45 13.46 1.90
C ALA A 196 -6.49 12.84 2.95
N ARG A 197 -5.63 13.63 3.59
CA ARG A 197 -4.74 13.22 4.69
C ARG A 197 -5.50 12.58 5.83
N ARG A 198 -6.58 13.23 6.29
CA ARG A 198 -7.43 12.70 7.37
C ARG A 198 -8.07 11.37 6.96
N SER A 199 -8.52 11.27 5.71
CA SER A 199 -9.08 10.02 5.17
C SER A 199 -8.02 8.91 5.09
N LEU A 200 -6.78 9.24 4.73
CA LEU A 200 -5.65 8.31 4.71
C LEU A 200 -5.20 7.87 6.10
N ALA A 201 -5.40 8.71 7.12
CA ALA A 201 -5.02 8.44 8.51
C ALA A 201 -6.07 7.62 9.28
N ALA A 202 -7.34 7.63 8.84
CA ALA A 202 -8.46 6.98 9.52
C ALA A 202 -8.23 5.48 9.75
N ASP A 203 -8.74 4.93 10.85
CA ASP A 203 -8.57 3.50 11.18
C ASP A 203 -9.11 2.60 10.06
N LYS A 204 -10.29 2.93 9.55
CA LYS A 204 -10.91 2.30 8.38
C LYS A 204 -10.96 3.30 7.24
N LEU A 205 -10.52 2.88 6.05
CA LEU A 205 -10.70 3.67 4.84
C LEU A 205 -12.18 3.70 4.42
N LYS A 206 -12.57 4.79 3.76
CA LYS A 206 -13.87 4.85 3.06
C LYS A 206 -13.96 3.71 2.04
N PRO A 207 -15.15 3.16 1.75
CA PRO A 207 -15.32 2.05 0.81
C PRO A 207 -14.65 2.27 -0.55
N ALA A 208 -14.76 3.48 -1.11
CA ALA A 208 -14.13 3.87 -2.38
C ALA A 208 -12.59 3.74 -2.40
N LEU A 209 -11.93 3.79 -1.24
CA LEU A 209 -10.47 3.69 -1.11
C LEU A 209 -10.03 2.31 -0.59
N ALA A 210 -10.93 1.56 0.05
CA ALA A 210 -10.58 0.34 0.79
C ALA A 210 -10.07 -0.81 -0.10
N ALA A 211 -10.42 -0.81 -1.40
CA ALA A 211 -10.03 -1.85 -2.35
C ALA A 211 -8.50 -2.07 -2.43
N VAL A 212 -7.70 -1.02 -2.23
CA VAL A 212 -6.23 -1.11 -2.23
C VAL A 212 -5.68 -1.93 -1.06
N GLU A 213 -6.39 -1.90 0.08
CA GLU A 213 -5.97 -2.63 1.26
C GLU A 213 -6.19 -4.15 1.09
N ALA A 214 -7.23 -4.56 0.35
CA ALA A 214 -7.55 -5.96 0.07
C ALA A 214 -6.52 -6.60 -0.88
N LYS A 215 -5.98 -5.82 -1.83
CA LYS A 215 -4.88 -6.26 -2.72
C LYS A 215 -3.58 -6.51 -1.96
N THR A 216 -3.44 -5.96 -0.75
CA THR A 216 -2.22 -6.06 0.04
C THR A 216 -2.23 -7.32 0.90
N ARG A 217 -1.39 -8.30 0.54
CA ARG A 217 -1.29 -9.59 1.25
C ARG A 217 -1.05 -9.41 2.75
N PRO A 218 -1.80 -10.06 3.64
CA PRO A 218 -1.56 -9.96 5.09
C PRO A 218 -0.16 -10.44 5.51
N ARG A 219 0.35 -9.89 6.61
CA ARG A 219 1.66 -10.22 7.17
C ARG A 219 1.59 -10.24 8.69
N SER A 220 2.28 -11.21 9.31
CA SER A 220 2.42 -11.25 10.77
C SER A 220 3.33 -10.14 11.31
N ARG A 221 2.82 -9.40 12.31
CA ARG A 221 3.59 -8.45 13.13
C ARG A 221 3.98 -8.99 14.50
N HIS A 222 3.60 -10.23 14.81
CA HIS A 222 3.89 -10.83 16.09
C HIS A 222 5.40 -11.04 16.28
N ARG A 223 5.90 -10.63 17.44
CA ARG A 223 7.31 -10.81 17.81
C ARG A 223 7.58 -12.31 18.02
N PRO A 224 8.79 -12.80 17.73
CA PRO A 224 9.16 -14.20 17.96
C PRO A 224 8.83 -14.70 19.38
N ALA A 225 8.95 -13.85 20.41
CA ALA A 225 8.59 -14.22 21.79
C ALA A 225 7.08 -14.50 21.97
N GLN A 226 6.21 -13.67 21.37
CA GLN A 226 4.76 -13.89 21.40
C GLN A 226 4.37 -15.18 20.68
N ILE A 227 5.01 -15.44 19.53
CA ILE A 227 4.79 -16.67 18.77
C ILE A 227 5.19 -17.90 19.60
N ARG A 228 6.34 -17.85 20.30
CA ARG A 228 6.79 -18.97 21.16
C ARG A 228 5.81 -19.29 22.27
N SER A 229 5.33 -18.27 22.99
CA SER A 229 4.31 -18.45 24.03
C SER A 229 3.07 -19.18 23.50
N TRP A 230 2.61 -18.87 22.27
CA TRP A 230 1.48 -19.59 21.68
C TRP A 230 1.82 -21.03 21.29
N ILE A 231 3.03 -21.27 20.79
CA ILE A 231 3.49 -22.62 20.44
C ILE A 231 3.58 -23.52 21.67
N GLU A 232 4.03 -23.00 22.83
CA GLU A 232 4.08 -23.77 24.09
C GLU A 232 2.71 -24.34 24.49
N HIS A 233 1.62 -23.65 24.17
CA HIS A 233 0.27 -24.17 24.36
C HIS A 233 -0.13 -25.18 23.28
N LEU A 234 0.16 -24.89 22.01
CA LEU A 234 -0.16 -25.79 20.90
C LEU A 234 0.62 -27.12 20.96
N GLN A 235 1.76 -27.15 21.63
CA GLN A 235 2.51 -28.39 21.89
C GLN A 235 1.76 -29.39 22.80
N ARG A 236 0.70 -28.95 23.48
CA ARG A 236 -0.16 -29.82 24.30
C ARG A 236 -1.24 -30.54 23.50
N LEU A 237 -1.36 -30.26 22.20
CA LEU A 237 -2.23 -31.01 21.31
C LEU A 237 -1.82 -32.50 21.35
N PRO A 238 -2.75 -33.43 21.61
CA PRO A 238 -2.47 -34.86 21.50
C PRO A 238 -2.04 -35.16 20.05
N ASP A 239 -0.86 -35.75 19.90
CA ASP A 239 -0.21 -35.94 18.59
C ASP A 239 0.16 -37.41 18.41
N ASP A 240 -0.73 -38.16 17.79
CA ASP A 240 -0.53 -39.55 17.37
C ASP A 240 0.29 -39.65 16.06
N ARG A 241 0.54 -38.52 15.38
CA ARG A 241 1.31 -38.43 14.12
C ARG A 241 2.25 -37.23 14.11
N SER A 242 3.28 -37.35 14.95
CA SER A 242 4.28 -36.33 15.34
C SER A 242 4.80 -35.33 14.29
N ARG A 243 4.70 -35.59 12.97
CA ARG A 243 5.15 -34.69 11.88
C ARG A 243 4.42 -34.88 10.56
N ILE A 244 4.21 -33.78 9.86
CA ILE A 244 3.83 -33.75 8.44
C ILE A 244 5.04 -33.32 7.61
N GLY A 245 5.81 -34.31 7.17
CA GLY A 245 7.11 -34.09 6.52
C GLY A 245 8.12 -33.49 7.50
N LEU A 246 8.62 -32.29 7.18
CA LEU A 246 9.62 -31.57 8.00
C LEU A 246 9.02 -30.79 9.18
N TYR A 247 7.69 -30.69 9.26
CA TYR A 247 7.01 -29.74 10.13
C TYR A 247 6.23 -30.48 11.23
N PRO A 248 6.44 -30.10 12.50
CA PRO A 248 5.54 -30.52 13.56
C PRO A 248 4.11 -30.04 13.33
N LEU A 249 3.12 -30.78 13.83
CA LEU A 249 1.71 -30.45 13.67
C LEU A 249 1.40 -29.05 14.23
N TRP A 250 1.83 -28.78 15.46
CA TRP A 250 1.64 -27.48 16.13
C TRP A 250 2.26 -26.31 15.37
N SER A 251 3.34 -26.51 14.61
CA SER A 251 3.93 -25.45 13.78
C SER A 251 3.00 -25.05 12.65
N LEU A 252 2.35 -26.03 12.02
CA LEU A 252 1.40 -25.80 10.92
C LEU A 252 0.09 -25.19 11.43
N VAL A 253 -0.43 -25.69 12.56
CA VAL A 253 -1.58 -25.11 13.26
C VAL A 253 -1.27 -23.68 13.70
N GLY A 254 -0.08 -23.43 14.25
CA GLY A 254 0.38 -22.09 14.64
C GLY A 254 0.47 -21.11 13.47
N ILE A 255 0.85 -21.58 12.27
CA ILE A 255 0.78 -20.76 11.05
C ILE A 255 -0.67 -20.44 10.70
N GLY A 256 -1.58 -21.42 10.79
CA GLY A 256 -3.02 -21.19 10.58
C GLY A 256 -3.60 -20.17 11.54
N LEU A 257 -3.25 -20.26 12.83
CA LEU A 257 -3.64 -19.29 13.86
C LEU A 257 -3.10 -17.88 13.56
N LEU A 258 -1.81 -17.77 13.20
CA LEU A 258 -1.21 -16.49 12.80
C LEU A 258 -1.90 -15.89 11.57
N ALA A 259 -2.19 -16.72 10.56
CA ALA A 259 -2.89 -16.32 9.35
C ALA A 259 -4.29 -15.79 9.70
N HIS A 260 -5.04 -16.51 10.54
CA HIS A 260 -6.35 -16.09 11.02
C HIS A 260 -6.29 -14.74 11.74
N ARG A 261 -5.37 -14.56 12.69
CA ARG A 261 -5.20 -13.29 13.42
C ARG A 261 -4.80 -12.12 12.55
N CYS A 262 -4.11 -12.38 11.44
CA CYS A 262 -3.72 -11.36 10.47
C CYS A 262 -4.80 -11.07 9.42
N GLY A 263 -5.96 -11.76 9.48
CA GLY A 263 -7.00 -11.66 8.45
C GLY A 263 -6.56 -12.20 7.09
N ALA A 264 -5.61 -13.14 7.06
CA ALA A 264 -5.19 -13.82 5.84
C ALA A 264 -6.29 -14.77 5.33
N PRO A 265 -6.48 -14.87 4.00
CA PRO A 265 -7.32 -15.92 3.43
C PRO A 265 -6.84 -17.31 3.90
N ARG A 266 -7.78 -18.23 4.08
CA ARG A 266 -7.55 -19.51 4.77
C ARG A 266 -7.30 -20.69 3.81
N GLY A 267 -7.24 -20.45 2.50
CA GLY A 267 -6.92 -21.50 1.52
C GLY A 267 -5.51 -22.04 1.70
N GLN A 268 -5.28 -23.31 1.36
CA GLN A 268 -3.97 -23.96 1.53
C GLN A 268 -2.86 -23.24 0.74
N LYS A 269 -3.21 -22.65 -0.42
CA LYS A 269 -2.30 -21.80 -1.21
C LYS A 269 -1.97 -20.50 -0.48
N ASP A 270 -2.96 -19.87 0.15
CA ASP A 270 -2.79 -18.62 0.90
C ASP A 270 -1.97 -18.84 2.17
N LEU A 271 -2.20 -19.95 2.88
CA LEU A 271 -1.38 -20.35 4.04
C LEU A 271 0.08 -20.57 3.63
N ALA A 272 0.35 -21.20 2.49
CA ALA A 272 1.70 -21.36 1.96
C ALA A 272 2.36 -20.01 1.62
N LEU A 273 1.62 -19.09 1.00
CA LEU A 273 2.11 -17.74 0.72
C LEU A 273 2.35 -16.93 2.01
N PHE A 274 1.47 -17.07 3.00
CA PHE A 274 1.61 -16.42 4.30
C PHE A 274 2.82 -16.97 5.07
N ALA A 275 3.00 -18.29 5.12
CA ALA A 275 4.18 -18.95 5.69
C ALA A 275 5.49 -18.44 5.06
N ARG A 276 5.53 -18.27 3.74
CA ARG A 276 6.69 -17.70 3.02
C ARG A 276 6.97 -16.24 3.40
N SER A 277 5.95 -15.49 3.82
CA SER A 277 6.11 -14.10 4.26
C SER A 277 6.71 -13.95 5.66
N LEU A 278 6.74 -15.03 6.45
CA LEU A 278 7.29 -15.03 7.81
C LEU A 278 8.83 -14.92 7.79
N SER A 279 9.36 -14.11 8.69
CA SER A 279 10.81 -13.99 8.85
C SER A 279 11.42 -15.32 9.32
N PRO A 280 12.73 -15.55 9.08
CA PRO A 280 13.41 -16.74 9.63
C PRO A 280 13.25 -16.85 11.15
N ALA A 281 13.30 -15.73 11.88
CA ALA A 281 13.09 -15.70 13.33
C ALA A 281 11.65 -16.10 13.74
N GLN A 282 10.64 -15.68 12.97
CA GLN A 282 9.24 -16.09 13.20
C GLN A 282 9.05 -17.58 12.90
N ARG A 283 9.65 -18.10 11.82
CA ARG A 283 9.62 -19.53 11.49
C ARG A 283 10.32 -20.38 12.56
N ARG A 284 11.48 -19.93 13.06
CA ARG A 284 12.14 -20.55 14.22
C ARG A 284 11.24 -20.57 15.46
N ALA A 285 10.57 -19.45 15.75
CA ALA A 285 9.64 -19.34 16.88
C ALA A 285 8.43 -20.27 16.75
N LEU A 286 8.02 -20.62 15.52
CA LEU A 286 6.99 -21.63 15.26
C LEU A 286 7.46 -23.08 15.53
N GLY A 287 8.75 -23.29 15.87
CA GLY A 287 9.33 -24.63 16.05
C GLY A 287 9.85 -25.26 14.75
N ILE A 288 9.89 -24.52 13.64
CA ILE A 288 10.47 -25.01 12.39
C ILE A 288 11.98 -25.15 12.56
N ARG A 289 12.51 -26.33 12.22
CA ARG A 289 13.94 -26.66 12.38
C ARG A 289 14.78 -26.01 11.27
N ARG A 290 16.01 -25.64 11.63
CA ARG A 290 17.02 -25.16 10.68
C ARG A 290 17.49 -26.31 9.80
N GLN A 291 17.59 -26.06 8.49
CA GLN A 291 18.10 -27.00 7.50
C GLN A 291 19.63 -26.91 7.38
N LYS A 292 20.25 -27.89 6.69
CA LYS A 292 21.71 -27.92 6.47
C LYS A 292 22.23 -26.68 5.74
N ASP A 293 21.43 -26.10 4.86
CA ASP A 293 21.70 -24.84 4.15
C ASP A 293 21.59 -23.58 5.04
N GLY A 294 21.29 -23.77 6.33
CA GLY A 294 21.14 -22.71 7.31
C GLY A 294 19.77 -22.02 7.31
N THR A 295 18.85 -22.42 6.44
CA THR A 295 17.53 -21.78 6.29
C THR A 295 16.47 -22.40 7.21
N TYR A 296 15.36 -21.68 7.40
CA TYR A 296 14.16 -22.17 8.08
C TYR A 296 13.06 -22.32 7.02
N PRO A 297 12.80 -23.51 6.45
CA PRO A 297 11.95 -23.65 5.28
C PRO A 297 10.50 -23.27 5.57
N ALA A 298 9.81 -22.67 4.59
CA ALA A 298 8.39 -22.37 4.71
C ALA A 298 7.56 -23.55 4.18
N PRO A 299 6.51 -24.01 4.89
CA PRO A 299 5.59 -25.03 4.39
C PRO A 299 4.99 -24.66 3.02
N SER A 300 4.84 -25.67 2.17
CA SER A 300 4.24 -25.54 0.84
C SER A 300 2.74 -25.88 0.86
N GLN A 301 2.03 -25.57 -0.22
CA GLN A 301 0.60 -25.90 -0.34
C GLN A 301 0.33 -27.41 -0.12
N PRO A 302 1.09 -28.35 -0.72
CA PRO A 302 0.90 -29.78 -0.43
C PRO A 302 1.03 -30.15 1.05
N THR A 303 1.89 -29.46 1.81
CA THR A 303 2.01 -29.67 3.26
C THR A 303 0.72 -29.27 3.99
N PHE A 304 0.11 -28.14 3.64
CA PHE A 304 -1.18 -27.75 4.19
C PHE A 304 -2.32 -28.64 3.71
N CYS A 305 -2.27 -29.20 2.50
CA CYS A 305 -3.25 -30.21 2.08
C CYS A 305 -3.15 -31.48 2.92
N ARG A 306 -1.93 -31.94 3.25
CA ARG A 306 -1.72 -33.09 4.15
C ARG A 306 -2.19 -32.78 5.57
N LEU A 307 -1.93 -31.57 6.07
CA LEU A 307 -2.45 -31.11 7.37
C LEU A 307 -3.96 -31.33 7.45
N MET A 308 -4.72 -30.84 6.49
CA MET A 308 -6.18 -30.94 6.52
C MET A 308 -6.71 -32.39 6.49
N ARG A 309 -5.93 -33.36 6.01
CA ARG A 309 -6.33 -34.79 6.01
C ARG A 309 -6.00 -35.51 7.32
N HIS A 310 -5.19 -34.89 8.17
CA HIS A 310 -4.68 -35.47 9.41
C HIS A 310 -5.07 -34.68 10.64
N LEU A 311 -5.84 -33.61 10.46
CA LEU A 311 -6.30 -32.76 11.55
C LEU A 311 -7.53 -33.41 12.18
N ASP A 312 -7.44 -33.77 13.45
CA ASP A 312 -8.60 -34.07 14.28
C ASP A 312 -9.32 -32.74 14.57
N GLU A 313 -10.55 -32.63 14.09
CA GLU A 313 -11.35 -31.40 14.17
C GLU A 313 -11.79 -31.10 15.60
N GLU A 314 -12.18 -32.12 16.37
CA GLU A 314 -12.64 -31.97 17.74
C GLU A 314 -11.48 -31.58 18.66
N ALA A 315 -10.32 -32.22 18.49
CA ALA A 315 -9.12 -31.89 19.26
C ALA A 315 -8.62 -30.46 18.97
N LEU A 316 -8.68 -30.02 17.71
CA LEU A 316 -8.32 -28.64 17.35
C LEU A 316 -9.28 -27.62 17.98
N GLU A 317 -10.59 -27.87 17.91
CA GLU A 317 -11.60 -26.98 18.48
C GLU A 317 -11.37 -26.77 19.97
N GLN A 318 -11.16 -27.84 20.74
CA GLN A 318 -10.91 -27.75 22.18
C GLN A 318 -9.69 -26.88 22.52
N VAL A 319 -8.60 -27.02 21.77
CA VAL A 319 -7.40 -26.20 21.99
C VAL A 319 -7.61 -24.75 21.59
N LEU A 320 -8.34 -24.48 20.50
CA LEU A 320 -8.69 -23.11 20.11
C LEU A 320 -9.58 -22.44 21.17
N LEU A 321 -10.55 -23.17 21.74
CA LEU A 321 -11.42 -22.69 22.81
C LEU A 321 -10.61 -22.38 24.09
N GLN A 322 -9.66 -23.23 24.46
CA GLN A 322 -8.76 -22.98 25.60
C GLN A 322 -7.89 -21.73 25.38
N LEU A 323 -7.30 -21.61 24.20
CA LEU A 323 -6.52 -20.42 23.81
C LEU A 323 -7.38 -19.15 23.84
N GLN A 324 -8.63 -19.23 23.37
CA GLN A 324 -9.54 -18.10 23.35
C GLN A 324 -9.92 -17.65 24.77
N LYS A 325 -10.25 -18.59 25.67
CA LYS A 325 -10.56 -18.31 27.09
C LYS A 325 -9.39 -17.63 27.81
N GLN A 326 -8.15 -18.01 27.52
CA GLN A 326 -6.98 -17.41 28.14
C GLN A 326 -6.61 -16.04 27.56
N ILE A 327 -6.78 -15.85 26.25
CA ILE A 327 -6.44 -14.58 25.58
C ILE A 327 -7.50 -13.50 25.82
N ARG A 328 -8.78 -13.87 25.90
CA ARG A 328 -9.90 -12.92 26.11
C ARG A 328 -10.37 -12.83 27.55
N GLY A 329 -9.98 -13.75 28.43
CA GLY A 329 -10.65 -13.97 29.71
C GLY A 329 -11.93 -14.81 29.56
N PRO A 330 -12.62 -15.17 30.66
CA PRO A 330 -13.91 -15.85 30.59
C PRO A 330 -14.89 -15.00 29.78
N VAL A 331 -15.65 -15.63 28.90
CA VAL A 331 -16.72 -14.95 28.14
C VAL A 331 -17.73 -14.39 29.15
N PRO A 332 -18.12 -13.10 29.07
CA PRO A 332 -19.18 -12.55 29.92
C PRO A 332 -20.42 -13.43 29.81
N LYS A 333 -21.01 -13.82 30.94
CA LYS A 333 -22.18 -14.72 30.96
C LYS A 333 -23.40 -14.13 30.25
N ASP A 334 -23.34 -12.87 29.85
CA ASP A 334 -24.44 -12.12 29.26
C ASP A 334 -24.31 -11.98 27.72
N GLU A 335 -23.21 -12.45 27.12
CA GLU A 335 -22.96 -12.46 25.66
C GLU A 335 -23.07 -13.87 25.04
N TRP A 336 -23.93 -14.73 25.57
CA TRP A 336 -24.17 -16.05 24.97
C TRP A 336 -25.00 -15.88 23.69
N MET A 337 -24.34 -15.91 22.54
CA MET A 337 -25.02 -16.25 21.28
C MET A 337 -24.80 -17.74 21.01
N VAL A 338 -25.83 -18.55 21.26
CA VAL A 338 -25.88 -19.94 20.81
C VAL A 338 -26.24 -19.93 19.32
N ILE A 339 -25.33 -20.38 18.47
CA ILE A 339 -25.62 -20.63 17.05
C ILE A 339 -25.77 -22.14 16.90
N ASP A 340 -27.01 -22.60 16.88
CA ASP A 340 -27.35 -24.01 16.64
C ASP A 340 -27.09 -24.34 15.16
N GLY A 341 -25.90 -24.86 14.88
CA GLY A 341 -25.57 -25.42 13.57
C GLY A 341 -26.02 -26.88 13.50
N LYS A 342 -27.29 -27.15 13.20
CA LYS A 342 -27.71 -28.53 12.85
C LYS A 342 -26.97 -28.97 11.58
N PRO A 343 -26.28 -30.12 11.58
CA PRO A 343 -25.67 -30.65 10.38
C PRO A 343 -26.78 -31.00 9.37
N PRO A 344 -26.70 -30.56 8.09
CA PRO A 344 -27.63 -31.00 7.07
C PRO A 344 -27.47 -32.52 6.88
N ARG A 345 -28.58 -33.25 6.98
CA ARG A 345 -28.61 -34.73 6.95
C ARG A 345 -28.07 -35.37 5.67
N GLN A 346 -27.71 -34.58 4.65
CA GLN A 346 -27.09 -35.06 3.41
C GLN A 346 -26.04 -34.07 2.87
N GLY A 347 -24.89 -34.01 3.53
CA GLY A 347 -23.70 -33.33 3.01
C GLY A 347 -22.45 -33.96 3.61
N GLY A 348 -21.66 -34.67 2.81
CA GLY A 348 -20.39 -35.24 3.23
C GLY A 348 -19.37 -34.13 3.51
N GLY A 349 -19.34 -33.65 4.75
CA GLY A 349 -18.31 -32.74 5.24
C GLY A 349 -18.81 -31.69 6.25
N PRO A 350 -17.97 -31.29 7.23
CA PRO A 350 -18.29 -30.28 8.22
C PRO A 350 -18.50 -28.92 7.55
N SER A 351 -19.66 -28.32 7.79
CA SER A 351 -20.08 -27.03 7.25
C SER A 351 -19.76 -25.93 8.26
N VAL A 352 -18.72 -25.13 8.02
CA VAL A 352 -18.38 -23.99 8.89
C VAL A 352 -19.24 -22.77 8.50
N LEU A 353 -20.34 -22.55 9.22
CA LEU A 353 -21.12 -21.31 9.15
C LEU A 353 -20.37 -20.19 9.86
N THR A 354 -19.96 -19.16 9.10
CA THR A 354 -19.37 -17.95 9.68
C THR A 354 -20.48 -16.92 9.92
N ALA A 355 -20.89 -16.72 11.16
CA ALA A 355 -21.79 -15.63 11.51
C ALA A 355 -21.04 -14.29 11.48
N ILE A 356 -21.51 -13.38 10.63
CA ILE A 356 -21.08 -11.99 10.59
C ILE A 356 -22.20 -11.18 11.25
N THR A 357 -21.95 -10.64 12.45
CA THR A 357 -22.87 -9.66 13.05
C THR A 357 -22.85 -8.38 12.21
N VAL A 358 -23.97 -8.10 11.54
CA VAL A 358 -24.25 -6.80 10.94
C VAL A 358 -24.72 -5.88 12.07
N PRO A 359 -24.13 -4.69 12.30
CA PRO A 359 -24.64 -3.76 13.29
C PRO A 359 -26.06 -3.33 12.90
N SER A 360 -27.02 -3.55 13.79
CA SER A 360 -28.35 -2.97 13.69
C SER A 360 -28.22 -1.44 13.68
N GLN A 361 -28.81 -0.81 12.66
CA GLN A 361 -29.00 0.64 12.65
C GLN A 361 -29.91 1.01 13.83
N GLN A 362 -29.44 1.94 14.67
CA GLN A 362 -30.27 2.86 15.42
C GLN A 362 -29.89 4.27 15.00
#